data_AF-A0A6L2PY89-F1
#
_entry.id   AF-A0A6L2PY89-F1
#
_cell.length_a   1.000
_cell.length_b   1.000
_cell.length_c   1.000
_cell.angle_alpha   90.00
_cell.angle_beta   90.00
_cell.angle_gamma   90.00
#
_symmetry.space_group_name_H-M   'P 1'
#
loop_
_entity.id
_entity.type
_entity.pdbx_description
1 polymer ?
#
loop_
_entity_poly.entity_id
_entity_poly.type
_entity_poly.pdbx_seq_one_letter_code
_entity_poly.pdbx_strand_id
1 'polypeptide(L)' 'MGLTKQYLRYVPAGNFNIVASAGCNVVFLTLEGQEGRFVGVAACEDIIVWDMRLGEKVKELCHNYSRL' A
#
# COMPACT_ATOMS: atom_id res chain seq x y z
N MET A 1 -39.85 -9.57 -5.60
CA MET A 1 -38.78 -9.98 -4.68
C MET A 1 -37.48 -9.39 -5.17
N GLY A 2 -37.15 -8.17 -4.71
CA GLY A 2 -35.89 -7.52 -5.10
C GLY A 2 -34.73 -8.15 -4.34
N LEU A 3 -33.65 -8.48 -5.06
CA LEU A 3 -32.37 -8.86 -4.44
C LEU A 3 -32.03 -7.84 -3.36
N THR A 4 -32.21 -8.21 -2.10
CA THR A 4 -31.82 -7.40 -0.96
C THR A 4 -30.29 -7.37 -0.93
N LYS A 5 -29.70 -6.30 -0.38
CA LYS A 5 -28.24 -6.18 -0.20
C LYS A 5 -27.59 -7.32 0.61
N GLN A 6 -28.38 -8.26 1.09
CA GLN A 6 -28.03 -9.37 1.96
C GLN A 6 -27.09 -10.41 1.33
N TYR A 7 -26.97 -10.44 -0.01
CA TYR A 7 -26.09 -11.38 -0.73
C TYR A 7 -24.83 -10.74 -1.32
N LEU A 8 -24.61 -9.44 -1.11
CA LEU A 8 -23.38 -8.80 -1.54
C LEU A 8 -22.24 -9.19 -0.58
N ARG A 9 -21.20 -9.82 -1.13
CA ARG A 9 -19.98 -10.08 -0.37
C ARG A 9 -19.30 -8.75 -0.02
N TYR A 10 -18.85 -8.63 1.23
CA TYR A 10 -17.95 -7.55 1.59
C TYR A 10 -16.62 -7.76 0.86
N VAL A 11 -16.11 -6.71 0.23
CA VAL A 11 -14.77 -6.66 -0.35
C VAL A 11 -14.07 -5.47 0.28
N PRO A 12 -12.89 -5.66 0.90
CA PRO A 12 -12.12 -4.54 1.44
C PRO A 12 -11.74 -3.60 0.30
N ALA A 13 -12.07 -2.32 0.45
CA ALA A 13 -11.88 -1.30 -0.59
C ALA A 13 -10.52 -0.60 -0.53
N GLY A 14 -9.69 -0.92 0.47
CA GLY A 14 -8.32 -0.42 0.64
C GLY A 14 -8.01 0.06 2.05
N ASN A 15 -6.72 0.28 2.32
CA ASN A 15 -6.20 0.83 3.56
C ASN A 15 -5.82 2.31 3.35
N PHE A 16 -6.12 3.17 4.33
CA PHE A 16 -5.84 4.62 4.23
C PHE A 16 -5.07 5.12 5.46
N ASN A 17 -4.23 6.15 5.26
CA ASN A 17 -3.43 6.82 6.29
C ASN A 17 -2.33 5.99 7.00
N ILE A 18 -1.88 4.88 6.41
CA ILE A 18 -0.75 4.12 6.97
C ILE A 18 0.55 4.64 6.37
N VAL A 19 1.43 5.20 7.21
CA VAL A 19 2.79 5.64 6.80
C VAL A 19 3.81 4.52 7.02
N ALA A 20 3.78 3.93 8.22
CA ALA A 20 4.65 2.85 8.64
C ALA A 20 3.96 1.99 9.71
N SER A 21 4.19 0.69 9.69
CA SER A 21 3.76 -0.20 10.79
C SER A 21 4.83 -0.30 11.87
N ALA A 22 4.41 -0.29 13.14
CA ALA A 22 5.30 -0.46 14.28
C ALA A 22 5.78 -1.92 14.32
N GLY A 23 7.04 -2.15 13.96
CA GLY A 23 7.65 -3.48 13.89
C GLY A 23 8.12 -3.90 12.49
N CYS A 24 7.94 -3.03 11.49
CA CYS A 24 8.40 -3.29 10.13
C CYS A 24 9.72 -2.57 9.80
N ASN A 25 10.50 -3.19 8.91
CA ASN A 25 11.74 -2.59 8.45
C ASN A 25 11.46 -1.41 7.50
N VAL A 26 12.30 -0.39 7.63
CA VAL A 26 12.36 0.77 6.75
C VAL A 26 13.65 0.67 5.96
N VAL A 27 13.57 0.69 4.63
CA VAL A 27 14.73 0.51 3.75
C VAL A 27 14.77 1.60 2.70
N PHE A 28 15.94 2.21 2.50
CA PHE A 28 16.17 3.11 1.38
C PHE A 28 16.30 2.30 0.09
N LEU A 29 15.49 2.63 -0.90
CA LEU A 29 15.43 1.97 -2.19
C LEU A 29 16.17 2.80 -3.24
N THR A 30 17.00 2.14 -4.03
CA THR A 30 17.59 2.73 -5.24
C THR A 30 16.63 2.49 -6.40
N LEU A 31 15.73 3.44 -6.65
CA LEU A 31 14.82 3.43 -7.79
C LEU A 31 15.32 4.43 -8.83
N GLU A 32 15.33 4.02 -10.10
CA GLU A 32 15.71 4.87 -11.25
C GLU A 32 17.13 5.48 -11.16
N GLY A 33 18.06 4.80 -10.49
CA GLY A 33 19.45 5.26 -10.34
C GLY A 33 19.63 6.41 -9.33
N GLN A 34 18.60 6.77 -8.55
CA GLN A 34 18.69 7.72 -7.45
C GLN A 34 18.74 6.97 -6.12
N GLU A 35 19.88 7.01 -5.46
CA GLU A 35 20.05 6.45 -4.11
C GLU A 35 19.50 7.42 -3.05
N GLY A 36 18.80 6.89 -2.04
CA GLY A 36 18.39 7.64 -0.85
C GLY A 36 17.15 8.54 -1.00
N ARG A 37 16.53 8.61 -2.19
CA ARG A 37 15.30 9.41 -2.38
C ARG A 37 14.03 8.67 -1.96
N PHE A 38 13.99 7.38 -2.27
CA PHE A 38 12.80 6.55 -2.04
C PHE A 38 12.99 5.70 -0.80
N VAL A 39 11.93 5.62 0.00
CA VAL A 39 11.90 4.80 1.20
C VAL A 39 10.79 3.77 1.06
N GLY A 40 11.17 2.50 1.12
CA GLY A 40 10.25 1.39 1.22
C GLY A 40 9.90 1.13 2.68
N VAL A 41 8.62 1.13 2.99
CA VAL A 41 8.10 0.80 4.32
C VAL A 41 7.01 -0.25 4.19
N ALA A 42 6.99 -1.23 5.09
CA ALA A 42 5.84 -2.12 5.16
C ALA A 42 4.71 -1.49 5.99
N ALA A 43 3.51 -1.56 5.42
CA ALA A 43 2.28 -0.98 5.90
C ALA A 43 1.23 -2.08 6.00
N CYS A 44 1.13 -2.70 7.18
CA CYS A 44 0.25 -3.83 7.47
C CYS A 44 0.51 -5.06 6.58
N GLU A 45 -0.15 -5.13 5.42
CA GLU A 45 -0.08 -6.22 4.45
C GLU A 45 0.61 -5.80 3.15
N ASP A 46 0.76 -4.49 2.94
CA ASP A 46 1.24 -3.89 1.70
C ASP A 46 2.62 -3.25 1.90
N ILE A 47 3.40 -3.14 0.82
CA ILE A 47 4.66 -2.39 0.84
C ILE A 47 4.44 -1.05 0.14
N ILE A 48 4.61 0.05 0.88
CA ILE A 48 4.46 1.41 0.35
C ILE A 48 5.85 2.00 0.10
N VAL A 49 6.02 2.57 -1.09
CA VAL A 49 7.20 3.34 -1.46
C VAL A 49 6.87 4.81 -1.37
N TRP A 50 7.59 5.52 -0.50
CA TRP A 50 7.48 6.94 -0.26
C TRP A 50 8.60 7.71 -0.97
N ASP A 51 8.30 8.87 -1.54
CA ASP A 51 9.31 9.86 -1.95
C ASP A 51 9.57 10.81 -0.78
N MET A 52 10.78 10.78 -0.22
CA MET A 52 11.15 11.61 0.92
C MET A 52 11.22 13.11 0.61
N ARG A 53 11.30 13.51 -0.67
CA ARG A 53 11.41 14.92 -1.06
C ARG A 53 10.05 15.60 -1.18
N LEU A 54 9.07 14.89 -1.75
CA LEU A 54 7.70 15.39 -1.89
C LEU A 54 6.80 15.00 -0.73
N GLY A 55 7.15 13.95 0.03
CA GLY A 55 6.30 13.41 1.09
C GLY A 55 5.07 12.66 0.54
N GLU A 56 5.10 12.27 -0.73
CA GLU A 56 4.00 11.59 -1.42
C GLU A 56 4.26 10.09 -1.56
N LYS A 57 3.17 9.30 -1.61
CA LYS A 57 3.26 7.87 -1.95
C LYS A 57 3.50 7.73 -3.45
N VAL A 58 4.57 7.05 -3.82
CA VAL A 58 4.93 6.81 -5.23
C VAL A 58 4.26 5.54 -5.72
N LYS A 59 4.31 4.49 -4.90
CA LYS A 59 3.83 3.17 -5.28
C LYS A 59 3.37 2.38 -4.08
N GLU A 60 2.36 1.56 -4.31
CA GLU A 60 1.84 0.60 -3.35
C GLU A 60 1.92 -0.77 -4.00
N LEU A 61 2.61 -1.69 -3.33
CA LEU A 61 2.76 -3.08 -3.74
C LEU A 61 1.81 -3.88 -2.85
N CYS A 62 0.59 -4.08 -3.35
CA CYS A 62 -0.41 -4.91 -2.70
C CYS A 62 -0.47 -6.31 -3.32
N HIS A 63 -0.88 -7.30 -2.53
CA HIS A 63 -1.17 -8.62 -3.04
C HIS A 63 -2.49 -8.58 -3.83
N ASN A 64 -2.40 -8.69 -5.16
CA ASN A 64 -3.54 -8.59 -6.08
C ASN A 64 -4.68 -9.57 -5.73
N TYR A 65 -5.78 -9.05 -5.21
CA TYR A 65 -7.10 -9.70 -5.23
C TYR A 65 -7.78 -9.64 -6.62
N SER A 66 -7.10 -9.17 -7.68
CA SER A 66 -7.69 -8.95 -9.02
C SER A 66 -7.80 -10.20 -9.92
N ARG A 67 -7.83 -11.41 -9.35
CA ARG A 67 -8.18 -12.65 -10.09
C ARG A 67 -9.47 -13.24 -9.55
N LEU A 68 -10.60 -12.60 -9.82
CA LEU A 68 -11.93 -13.21 -9.81
C LEU A 68 -12.73 -12.67 -10.99
#